data_AF-A0A2U1EC22-F1
#
_entry.id   AF-A0A2U1EC22-F1
#
_cell.length_a   1.000
_cell.length_b   1.000
_cell.length_c   1.000
_cell.angle_alpha   90.00
_cell.angle_beta   90.00
_cell.angle_gamma   90.00
#
_symmetry.space_group_name_H-M   'P 1'
#
loop_
_entity.id
_entity.type
_entity.pdbx_description
1 polymer ?
#
loop_
_entity_poly.entity_id
_entity_poly.type
_entity_poly.pdbx_seq_one_letter_code
_entity_poly.pdbx_strand_id
1 'polypeptide(L)'
;MANPVAAVPRTLVSVGFGVARVPVSLLAQVTGNGNNREWGPTLAFDSVEATVRQVLGSVLGDPELAGQGHVQDARVRQRSEAAEREQAADARREVADDRLEERREADQQQREQVRSQKQGQQQRLEEERRQRARKAEEREQQRKEQAERDREQAHERIDEDAHEARRTRVAEESEAVAAEREAAEKKAEALELAEAADEARRRR
;
A
#
# COMPACT_ATOMS: atom_id res chain seq x y z
N MET A 1 -9.21 -74.54 -60.60
CA MET A 1 -9.36 -73.60 -61.73
C MET A 1 -8.84 -72.25 -61.24
N ALA A 2 -7.69 -71.82 -61.74
CA ALA A 2 -7.06 -70.57 -61.34
C ALA A 2 -7.74 -69.42 -62.11
N ASN A 3 -8.41 -68.53 -61.39
CA ASN A 3 -8.90 -67.28 -61.97
C ASN A 3 -7.70 -66.34 -62.18
N PRO A 4 -7.39 -65.92 -63.42
CA PRO A 4 -6.40 -64.88 -63.66
C PRO A 4 -7.07 -63.52 -63.38
N VAL A 5 -7.25 -63.19 -62.10
CA VAL A 5 -7.53 -61.80 -61.73
C VAL A 5 -6.22 -61.05 -61.98
N ALA A 6 -6.26 -60.06 -62.86
CA ALA A 6 -5.13 -59.24 -63.25
C ALA A 6 -4.36 -58.75 -62.00
N ALA A 7 -3.23 -59.39 -61.73
CA ALA A 7 -2.33 -58.97 -60.67
C ALA A 7 -1.68 -57.66 -61.12
N VAL A 8 -2.31 -56.53 -60.79
CA VAL A 8 -1.65 -55.23 -60.89
C VAL A 8 -0.40 -55.34 -60.02
N PRO A 9 0.82 -55.14 -60.57
CA PRO A 9 2.04 -55.24 -59.81
C PRO A 9 1.97 -54.30 -58.59
N ARG A 10 2.10 -54.84 -57.37
CA ARG A 10 2.15 -54.06 -56.10
C ARG A 10 3.11 -52.87 -56.19
N THR A 11 4.17 -53.00 -56.98
CA THR A 11 5.17 -51.97 -57.28
C THR A 11 4.57 -50.72 -57.94
N LEU A 12 3.58 -50.86 -58.82
CA LEU A 12 2.95 -49.71 -59.50
C LEU A 12 2.08 -48.89 -58.55
N VAL A 13 1.37 -49.56 -57.64
CA VAL A 13 0.55 -48.89 -56.62
C VAL A 13 1.45 -48.14 -55.62
N SER A 14 2.53 -48.78 -55.17
CA SER A 14 3.48 -48.16 -54.23
C SER A 14 4.28 -47.01 -54.86
N VAL A 15 4.71 -47.13 -56.12
CA VAL A 15 5.36 -46.02 -56.86
C VAL A 15 4.40 -44.86 -57.10
N GLY A 16 3.13 -45.14 -57.44
CA GLY A 16 2.11 -44.12 -57.65
C GLY A 16 1.85 -43.25 -56.41
N PHE A 17 1.72 -43.87 -55.23
CA PHE A 17 1.59 -43.11 -53.98
C PHE A 17 2.85 -42.33 -53.61
N GLY A 18 4.03 -42.88 -53.88
CA GLY A 18 5.30 -42.19 -53.67
C GLY A 18 5.38 -40.87 -54.44
N VAL A 19 4.94 -40.85 -55.70
CA VAL A 19 4.90 -39.64 -56.54
C VAL A 19 3.81 -38.67 -56.09
N ALA A 20 2.62 -39.17 -55.74
CA ALA A 20 1.52 -38.34 -55.24
C ALA A 20 1.84 -37.63 -53.91
N ARG A 21 2.79 -38.15 -53.12
CA ARG A 21 3.23 -37.56 -51.85
C ARG A 21 4.20 -36.38 -52.01
N VAL A 22 4.88 -36.26 -53.15
CA VAL A 22 5.90 -35.23 -53.41
C VAL A 22 5.36 -33.80 -53.30
N PRO A 23 4.20 -33.43 -53.89
CA PRO A 23 3.67 -32.07 -53.81
C PRO A 23 3.34 -31.65 -52.37
N VAL A 24 2.74 -32.56 -51.59
CA VAL A 24 2.36 -32.31 -50.19
C VAL A 24 3.61 -32.14 -49.32
N SER A 25 4.64 -32.95 -49.56
CA SER A 25 5.92 -32.88 -48.83
C SER A 25 6.67 -31.58 -49.12
N LEU A 26 6.65 -31.11 -50.37
CA LEU A 26 7.22 -29.82 -50.77
C LEU A 26 6.48 -28.64 -50.11
N LEU A 27 5.15 -28.68 -50.09
CA LEU A 27 4.33 -27.69 -49.38
C LEU A 27 4.62 -27.67 -47.87
N ALA A 28 4.77 -28.84 -47.26
CA ALA A 28 5.16 -28.94 -45.86
C ALA A 28 6.54 -28.30 -45.64
N GLN A 29 7.51 -28.56 -46.52
CA GLN A 29 8.86 -28.02 -46.39
C GLN A 29 8.94 -26.50 -46.57
N VAL A 30 8.18 -25.94 -47.51
CA VAL A 30 8.10 -24.48 -47.74
C VAL A 30 7.43 -23.76 -46.58
N THR A 31 6.46 -24.38 -45.91
CA THR A 31 5.76 -23.79 -44.76
C THR A 31 6.48 -24.00 -43.42
N GLY A 32 7.70 -24.55 -43.43
CA GLY A 32 8.46 -24.87 -42.21
C GLY A 32 7.99 -26.15 -41.50
N ASN A 33 6.98 -26.84 -42.06
CA ASN A 33 6.40 -28.07 -41.56
C ASN A 33 7.00 -29.34 -42.19
N GLY A 34 8.15 -29.25 -42.86
CA GLY A 34 8.71 -30.36 -43.66
C GLY A 34 8.95 -31.66 -42.90
N ASN A 35 9.19 -31.57 -41.59
CA ASN A 35 9.31 -32.73 -40.69
C ASN A 35 8.09 -32.95 -39.79
N ASN A 36 7.08 -32.09 -39.89
CA ASN A 36 5.87 -32.16 -39.08
C ASN A 36 4.88 -33.17 -39.70
N ARG A 37 4.96 -34.41 -39.21
CA ARG A 37 4.04 -35.50 -39.61
C ARG A 37 2.62 -35.33 -39.05
N GLU A 38 2.40 -34.34 -38.19
CA GLU A 38 1.12 -34.00 -37.56
C GLU A 38 0.46 -32.79 -38.25
N TRP A 39 1.09 -32.25 -39.29
CA TRP A 39 0.49 -31.19 -40.10
C TRP A 39 -0.78 -31.70 -40.81
N GLY A 40 -1.88 -30.96 -40.67
CA GLY A 40 -3.22 -31.36 -41.14
C GLY A 40 -3.27 -31.88 -42.59
N PRO A 41 -2.65 -31.19 -43.57
CA PRO A 41 -2.57 -31.68 -44.94
C PRO A 41 -1.82 -33.01 -45.11
N THR A 42 -0.77 -33.26 -44.32
CA THR A 42 -0.04 -34.54 -44.31
C THR A 42 -0.91 -35.66 -43.73
N LEU A 43 -1.64 -35.38 -42.65
CA LEU A 43 -2.57 -36.35 -42.03
C LEU A 43 -3.75 -36.68 -42.96
N ALA A 44 -4.31 -35.67 -43.64
CA ALA A 44 -5.37 -35.86 -44.63
C ALA A 44 -4.90 -36.72 -45.80
N PHE A 45 -3.70 -36.47 -46.35
CA PHE A 45 -3.13 -37.31 -47.39
C PHE A 45 -2.92 -38.76 -46.92
N ASP A 46 -2.36 -38.95 -45.71
CA ASP A 46 -2.14 -40.29 -45.13
C ASP A 46 -3.46 -41.06 -44.92
N SER A 47 -4.57 -40.39 -44.55
CA SER A 47 -5.89 -41.03 -44.42
C SER A 47 -6.48 -41.48 -45.77
N VAL A 48 -6.29 -40.68 -46.82
CA VAL A 48 -6.73 -41.02 -48.17
C VAL A 48 -5.91 -42.21 -48.69
N GLU A 49 -4.59 -42.18 -48.50
CA GLU A 49 -3.70 -43.29 -48.85
C GLU A 49 -4.08 -44.59 -48.11
N ALA A 50 -4.41 -44.51 -46.81
CA ALA A 50 -4.89 -45.66 -46.03
C ALA A 50 -6.19 -46.25 -46.61
N THR A 51 -7.17 -45.39 -46.90
CA THR A 51 -8.47 -45.78 -47.46
C THR A 51 -8.32 -46.44 -48.82
N VAL A 52 -7.50 -45.87 -49.71
CA VAL A 52 -7.30 -46.42 -51.05
C VAL A 52 -6.58 -47.78 -50.97
N ARG A 53 -5.59 -47.95 -50.09
CA ARG A 53 -4.93 -49.26 -49.87
C ARG A 53 -5.90 -50.31 -49.34
N GLN A 54 -6.81 -49.93 -48.45
CA GLN A 54 -7.81 -50.84 -47.90
C GLN A 54 -8.83 -51.27 -48.97
N VAL A 55 -9.35 -50.33 -49.76
CA VAL A 55 -10.27 -50.62 -50.86
C VAL A 55 -9.60 -51.50 -51.91
N LEU A 56 -8.41 -51.13 -52.39
CA LEU A 56 -7.66 -51.92 -53.37
C LEU A 56 -7.30 -53.31 -52.84
N GLY A 57 -6.88 -53.42 -51.58
CA GLY A 57 -6.60 -54.70 -50.94
C GLY A 57 -7.84 -55.61 -50.86
N SER A 58 -9.00 -55.04 -50.52
CA SER A 58 -10.26 -55.79 -50.46
C SER A 58 -10.74 -56.26 -51.84
N VAL A 59 -10.63 -55.41 -52.87
CA VAL A 59 -11.06 -55.71 -54.24
C VAL A 59 -10.12 -56.71 -54.92
N LEU A 60 -8.82 -56.62 -54.67
CA LEU A 60 -7.80 -57.52 -55.24
C LEU A 60 -7.63 -58.83 -54.47
N GLY A 61 -8.29 -58.98 -53.31
CA GLY A 61 -8.13 -60.14 -52.45
C GLY A 61 -6.73 -60.22 -51.79
N ASP A 62 -6.11 -59.07 -51.56
CA ASP A 62 -4.78 -58.94 -50.96
C ASP A 62 -4.90 -58.52 -49.47
N PRO A 63 -4.85 -59.48 -48.52
CA PRO A 63 -5.04 -59.18 -47.10
C PRO A 63 -3.89 -58.37 -46.49
N GLU A 64 -2.70 -58.42 -47.10
CA GLU A 64 -1.54 -57.69 -46.61
C GLU A 64 -1.68 -56.19 -46.91
N LEU A 65 -2.16 -55.85 -48.11
CA LEU A 65 -2.43 -54.47 -48.50
C LEU A 65 -3.58 -53.85 -47.69
N ALA A 66 -4.64 -54.64 -47.44
CA ALA A 66 -5.72 -54.24 -46.54
C ALA A 66 -5.22 -54.03 -45.09
N GLY A 67 -4.35 -54.93 -44.60
CA GLY A 67 -3.72 -54.80 -43.29
C GLY A 67 -2.84 -53.55 -43.15
N GLN A 68 -2.08 -53.20 -44.20
CA GLN A 68 -1.29 -51.96 -44.22
C GLN A 68 -2.19 -50.71 -44.17
N GLY A 69 -3.33 -50.73 -44.87
CA GLY A 69 -4.34 -49.67 -44.79
C GLY A 69 -4.85 -49.47 -43.37
N HIS A 70 -5.23 -50.55 -42.68
CA HIS A 70 -5.67 -50.50 -41.29
C HIS A 70 -4.61 -49.96 -40.32
N VAL A 71 -3.34 -50.39 -40.46
CA VAL A 71 -2.24 -49.88 -39.62
C VAL A 71 -1.98 -48.40 -39.88
N GLN A 72 -2.06 -47.96 -41.14
CA GLN A 72 -1.87 -46.57 -41.52
C GLN A 72 -3.01 -45.70 -40.95
N ASP A 73 -4.27 -46.12 -41.08
CA ASP A 73 -5.44 -45.43 -40.53
C ASP A 73 -5.35 -45.27 -39.00
N ALA A 74 -5.01 -46.35 -38.29
CA ALA A 74 -4.83 -46.31 -36.84
C ALA A 74 -3.73 -45.32 -36.42
N ARG A 75 -2.62 -45.25 -37.17
CA ARG A 75 -1.53 -44.28 -36.92
C ARG A 75 -1.98 -42.84 -37.17
N VAL A 76 -2.74 -42.58 -38.24
CA VAL A 76 -3.26 -41.23 -38.54
C VAL A 76 -4.23 -40.78 -37.45
N ARG A 77 -5.14 -41.66 -37.01
CA ARG A 77 -6.07 -41.38 -35.91
C ARG A 77 -5.31 -41.04 -34.63
N GLN A 78 -4.32 -41.87 -34.25
CA GLN A 78 -3.53 -41.63 -33.04
C GLN A 78 -2.76 -40.29 -33.10
N ARG A 79 -2.18 -39.94 -34.26
CA ARG A 79 -1.49 -38.65 -34.45
C ARG A 79 -2.45 -37.47 -34.42
N SER A 80 -3.62 -37.60 -35.03
CA SER A 80 -4.63 -36.54 -35.04
C SER A 80 -5.11 -36.27 -33.62
N GLU A 81 -5.41 -37.31 -32.84
CA GLU A 81 -5.76 -37.17 -31.42
C GLU A 81 -4.62 -36.56 -30.58
N ALA A 82 -3.36 -36.89 -30.88
CA ALA A 82 -2.21 -36.31 -30.18
C ALA A 82 -2.09 -34.80 -30.48
N ALA A 83 -2.19 -34.42 -31.75
CA ALA A 83 -2.14 -33.02 -32.18
C ALA A 83 -3.29 -32.19 -31.58
N GLU A 84 -4.51 -32.74 -31.53
CA GLU A 84 -5.65 -32.09 -30.88
C GLU A 84 -5.42 -31.89 -29.38
N ARG A 85 -4.84 -32.89 -28.69
CA ARG A 85 -4.52 -32.79 -27.26
C ARG A 85 -3.42 -31.77 -27.00
N GLU A 86 -2.40 -31.69 -27.85
CA GLU A 86 -1.32 -30.70 -27.74
C GLU A 86 -1.86 -29.29 -27.97
N GLN A 87 -2.65 -29.07 -29.02
CA GLN A 87 -3.29 -27.79 -29.27
C GLN A 87 -4.19 -27.35 -28.11
N ALA A 88 -4.97 -28.29 -27.54
CA ALA A 88 -5.79 -28.01 -26.37
C ALA A 88 -4.94 -27.72 -25.11
N ALA A 89 -3.78 -28.34 -24.97
CA ALA A 89 -2.86 -28.09 -23.85
C ALA A 89 -2.21 -26.70 -23.98
N ASP A 90 -1.78 -26.32 -25.18
CA ASP A 90 -1.17 -25.01 -25.42
C ASP A 90 -2.18 -23.87 -25.25
N ALA A 91 -3.41 -24.02 -25.78
CA ALA A 91 -4.47 -23.06 -25.53
C ALA A 91 -4.80 -22.92 -24.03
N ARG A 92 -4.72 -24.01 -23.25
CA ARG A 92 -4.90 -23.95 -21.79
C ARG A 92 -3.71 -23.29 -21.08
N ARG A 93 -2.49 -23.46 -21.58
CA ARG A 93 -1.29 -22.80 -21.05
C ARG A 93 -1.37 -21.31 -21.27
N GLU A 94 -1.68 -20.85 -22.49
CA GLU A 94 -1.84 -19.43 -22.79
C GLU A 94 -2.87 -18.77 -21.86
N VAL A 95 -4.07 -19.36 -21.73
CA VAL A 95 -5.10 -18.83 -20.81
C VAL A 95 -4.65 -18.86 -19.34
N ALA A 96 -3.84 -19.84 -18.95
CA ALA A 96 -3.32 -19.91 -17.58
C ALA A 96 -2.24 -18.84 -17.32
N ASP A 97 -1.39 -18.58 -18.30
CA ASP A 97 -0.34 -17.57 -18.25
C ASP A 97 -0.96 -16.16 -18.22
N ASP A 98 -1.96 -15.88 -19.07
CA ASP A 98 -2.71 -14.61 -19.05
C ASP A 98 -3.35 -14.36 -17.69
N ARG A 99 -4.01 -15.38 -17.12
CA ARG A 99 -4.63 -15.29 -15.78
C ARG A 99 -3.60 -15.10 -14.67
N LEU A 100 -2.41 -15.68 -14.83
CA LEU A 100 -1.33 -15.52 -13.86
C LEU A 100 -0.76 -14.10 -13.91
N GLU A 101 -0.60 -13.54 -15.10
CA GLU A 101 -0.17 -12.15 -15.31
C GLU A 101 -1.19 -11.17 -14.73
N GLU A 102 -2.48 -11.31 -15.07
CA GLU A 102 -3.56 -10.47 -14.52
C GLU A 102 -3.58 -10.50 -12.98
N ARG A 103 -3.44 -11.69 -12.38
CA ARG A 103 -3.35 -11.83 -10.92
C ARG A 103 -2.14 -11.12 -10.34
N ARG A 104 -0.98 -11.22 -10.99
CA ARG A 104 0.25 -10.55 -10.54
C ARG A 104 0.11 -9.03 -10.60
N GLU A 105 -0.49 -8.50 -11.65
CA GLU A 105 -0.76 -7.07 -11.78
C GLU A 105 -1.74 -6.59 -10.70
N ALA A 106 -2.84 -7.32 -10.49
CA ALA A 106 -3.81 -6.99 -9.45
C ALA A 106 -3.17 -7.01 -8.04
N ASP A 107 -2.36 -8.02 -7.73
CA ASP A 107 -1.65 -8.12 -6.46
C ASP A 107 -0.64 -6.97 -6.28
N GLN A 108 0.05 -6.56 -7.35
CA GLN A 108 0.98 -5.42 -7.31
C GLN A 108 0.23 -4.11 -7.06
N GLN A 109 -0.85 -3.85 -7.79
CA GLN A 109 -1.69 -2.67 -7.59
C GLN A 109 -2.27 -2.63 -6.17
N GLN A 110 -2.73 -3.76 -5.65
CA GLN A 110 -3.22 -3.84 -4.27
C GLN A 110 -2.12 -3.51 -3.25
N ARG A 111 -0.90 -4.02 -3.44
CA ARG A 111 0.24 -3.72 -2.56
C ARG A 111 0.61 -2.24 -2.60
N GLU A 112 0.60 -1.63 -3.76
CA GLU A 112 0.87 -0.20 -3.93
C GLU A 112 -0.18 0.67 -3.25
N GLN A 113 -1.47 0.34 -3.42
CA GLN A 113 -2.57 1.04 -2.75
C GLN A 113 -2.44 0.95 -1.22
N VAL A 114 -2.19 -0.26 -0.68
CA VAL A 114 -2.00 -0.45 0.76
C VAL A 114 -0.77 0.32 1.27
N ARG A 115 0.32 0.32 0.51
CA ARG A 115 1.54 1.08 0.87
C ARG A 115 1.26 2.58 0.90
N SER A 116 0.60 3.11 -0.13
CA SER A 116 0.23 4.53 -0.21
C SER A 116 -0.71 4.95 0.93
N GLN A 117 -1.72 4.13 1.23
CA GLN A 117 -2.62 4.37 2.36
C GLN A 117 -1.88 4.40 3.70
N LYS A 118 -0.96 3.45 3.93
CA LYS A 118 -0.13 3.44 5.15
C LYS A 118 0.77 4.68 5.25
N GLN A 119 1.40 5.09 4.15
CA GLN A 119 2.22 6.30 4.13
C GLN A 119 1.39 7.55 4.43
N GLY A 120 0.22 7.70 3.79
CA GLY A 120 -0.69 8.82 4.04
C GLY A 120 -1.28 8.82 5.46
N GLN A 121 -1.43 7.65 6.09
CA GLN A 121 -1.83 7.56 7.50
C GLN A 121 -0.68 7.99 8.43
N GLN A 122 0.54 7.52 8.16
CA GLN A 122 1.72 7.88 8.95
C GLN A 122 2.00 9.39 8.90
N GLN A 123 1.92 10.01 7.72
CA GLN A 123 2.08 11.46 7.56
C GLN A 123 1.05 12.24 8.37
N ARG A 124 -0.23 11.86 8.28
CA ARG A 124 -1.31 12.49 9.07
C ARG A 124 -1.09 12.37 10.58
N LEU A 125 -0.67 11.19 11.05
CA LEU A 125 -0.36 10.98 12.47
C LEU A 125 0.84 11.82 12.92
N GLU A 126 1.86 11.97 12.07
CA GLU A 126 3.02 12.81 12.37
C GLU A 126 2.66 14.29 12.41
N GLU A 127 1.87 14.78 11.45
CA GLU A 127 1.36 16.15 11.45
C GLU A 127 0.50 16.43 12.69
N GLU A 128 -0.40 15.52 13.05
CA GLU A 128 -1.23 15.64 14.24
C GLU A 128 -0.38 15.69 15.52
N ARG A 129 0.67 14.84 15.62
CA ARG A 129 1.62 14.88 16.74
C ARG A 129 2.35 16.21 16.81
N ARG A 130 2.84 16.73 15.68
CA ARG A 130 3.52 18.04 15.62
C ARG A 130 2.58 19.17 16.03
N GLN A 131 1.34 19.17 15.57
CA GLN A 131 0.34 20.17 15.97
C GLN A 131 0.00 20.09 17.47
N ARG A 132 -0.16 18.88 18.01
CA ARG A 132 -0.39 18.69 19.46
C ARG A 132 0.78 19.18 20.29
N ALA A 133 2.01 18.89 19.87
CA ALA A 133 3.22 19.37 20.55
C ALA A 133 3.28 20.91 20.58
N ARG A 134 3.06 21.57 19.43
CA ARG A 134 3.02 23.04 19.35
C ARG A 134 1.95 23.64 20.25
N LYS A 135 0.73 23.11 20.22
CA LYS A 135 -0.36 23.58 21.09
C LYS A 135 -0.05 23.38 22.58
N ALA A 136 0.66 22.30 22.94
CA ALA A 136 1.06 22.06 24.32
C ALA A 136 2.12 23.08 24.76
N GLU A 137 3.10 23.37 23.91
CA GLU A 137 4.15 24.37 24.14
C GLU A 137 3.56 25.78 24.26
N GLU A 138 2.66 26.18 23.35
CA GLU A 138 1.95 27.47 23.42
C GLU A 138 1.17 27.62 24.73
N ARG A 139 0.47 26.57 25.17
CA ARG A 139 -0.26 26.58 26.45
C ARG A 139 0.68 26.68 27.65
N GLU A 140 1.84 26.04 27.59
CA GLU A 140 2.84 26.14 28.65
C GLU A 140 3.42 27.56 28.74
N GLN A 141 3.74 28.17 27.60
CA GLN A 141 4.21 29.56 27.53
C GLN A 141 3.16 30.52 28.08
N GLN A 142 1.90 30.41 27.64
CA GLN A 142 0.80 31.23 28.18
C GLN A 142 0.63 31.09 29.69
N ARG A 143 0.76 29.87 30.23
CA ARG A 143 0.71 29.64 31.68
C ARG A 143 1.88 30.28 32.43
N LYS A 144 3.08 30.26 31.85
CA LYS A 144 4.26 30.92 32.43
C LYS A 144 4.07 32.44 32.45
N GLU A 145 3.69 33.02 31.32
CA GLU A 145 3.41 34.46 31.22
C GLU A 145 2.32 34.89 32.19
N GLN A 146 1.23 34.12 32.30
CA GLN A 146 0.16 34.42 33.26
C GLN A 146 0.66 34.33 34.70
N ALA A 147 1.42 33.28 35.05
CA ALA A 147 1.99 33.14 36.38
C ALA A 147 2.98 34.25 36.75
N GLU A 148 3.75 34.77 35.78
CA GLU A 148 4.62 35.92 35.96
C GLU A 148 3.82 37.19 36.24
N ARG A 149 2.78 37.47 35.43
CA ARG A 149 1.88 38.61 35.66
C ARG A 149 1.18 38.54 37.02
N ASP A 150 0.69 37.36 37.39
CA ASP A 150 0.02 37.16 38.67
C ASP A 150 0.99 37.40 39.84
N ARG A 151 2.27 37.02 39.69
CA ARG A 151 3.32 37.32 40.69
C ARG A 151 3.65 38.80 40.78
N GLU A 152 3.77 39.48 39.65
CA GLU A 152 4.02 40.93 39.61
C GLU A 152 2.88 41.69 40.29
N GLN A 153 1.63 41.36 39.97
CA GLN A 153 0.46 41.96 40.62
C GLN A 153 0.39 41.68 42.12
N ALA A 154 0.79 40.47 42.54
CA ALA A 154 0.85 40.15 43.96
C ALA A 154 1.94 40.98 44.68
N HIS A 155 3.11 41.17 44.06
CA HIS A 155 4.16 42.02 44.60
C HIS A 155 3.72 43.49 44.70
N GLU A 156 3.09 44.02 43.66
CA GLU A 156 2.60 45.41 43.67
C GLU A 156 1.59 45.64 44.80
N ARG A 157 0.66 44.70 45.02
CA ARG A 157 -0.29 44.77 46.16
C ARG A 157 0.41 44.73 47.52
N ILE A 158 1.42 43.86 47.67
CA ILE A 158 2.20 43.79 48.92
C ILE A 158 2.93 45.11 49.17
N ASP A 159 3.49 45.73 48.13
CA ASP A 159 4.18 47.01 48.25
C ASP A 159 3.20 48.16 48.57
N GLU A 160 2.02 48.18 47.96
CA GLU A 160 0.93 49.11 48.27
C GLU A 160 0.49 48.98 49.74
N ASP A 161 0.18 47.77 50.19
CA ASP A 161 -0.21 47.48 51.58
C ASP A 161 0.89 47.91 52.57
N ALA A 162 2.16 47.65 52.25
CA ALA A 162 3.30 48.07 53.07
C ALA A 162 3.43 49.60 53.14
N HIS A 163 3.20 50.30 52.02
CA HIS A 163 3.18 51.76 51.98
C HIS A 163 2.03 52.35 52.80
N GLU A 164 0.83 51.78 52.70
CA GLU A 164 -0.33 52.20 53.49
C GLU A 164 -0.09 51.99 54.98
N ALA A 165 0.35 50.79 55.38
CA ALA A 165 0.69 50.49 56.78
C ALA A 165 1.76 51.44 57.34
N ARG A 166 2.77 51.80 56.54
CA ARG A 166 3.79 52.79 56.92
C ARG A 166 3.19 54.18 57.09
N ARG A 167 2.30 54.62 56.19
CA ARG A 167 1.62 55.92 56.32
C ARG A 167 0.77 55.98 57.59
N THR A 168 0.01 54.94 57.88
CA THR A 168 -0.81 54.85 59.10
C THR A 168 0.07 54.90 60.35
N ARG A 169 1.15 54.11 60.40
CA ARG A 169 2.10 54.17 61.53
C ARG A 169 2.70 55.57 61.73
N VAL A 170 3.14 56.21 60.65
CA VAL A 170 3.71 57.57 60.74
C VAL A 170 2.66 58.59 61.22
N ALA A 171 1.39 58.45 60.80
CA ALA A 171 0.30 59.29 61.29
C ALA A 171 0.08 59.08 62.79
N GLU A 172 -0.05 57.83 63.25
CA GLU A 172 -0.20 57.48 64.67
C GLU A 172 0.99 57.98 65.52
N GLU A 173 2.23 57.78 65.05
CA GLU A 173 3.44 58.29 65.70
C GLU A 173 3.43 59.83 65.78
N SER A 174 2.97 60.52 64.73
CA SER A 174 2.89 61.98 64.71
C SER A 174 1.83 62.52 65.67
N GLU A 175 0.68 61.85 65.79
CA GLU A 175 -0.36 62.18 66.77
C GLU A 175 0.12 61.94 68.20
N ALA A 176 0.82 60.82 68.45
CA ALA A 176 1.42 60.53 69.75
C ALA A 176 2.45 61.59 70.15
N VAL A 177 3.36 61.96 69.25
CA VAL A 177 4.36 63.01 69.50
C VAL A 177 3.70 64.38 69.73
N ALA A 178 2.62 64.71 69.02
CA ALA A 178 1.89 65.95 69.23
C ALA A 178 1.22 65.98 70.62
N ALA A 179 0.58 64.88 71.03
CA ALA A 179 -0.03 64.74 72.35
C ALA A 179 1.00 64.82 73.48
N GLU A 180 2.18 64.20 73.31
CA GLU A 180 3.30 64.32 74.25
C GLU A 180 3.79 65.76 74.39
N ARG A 181 3.90 66.50 73.29
CA ARG A 181 4.27 67.93 73.32
C ARG A 181 3.23 68.78 74.03
N GLU A 182 1.95 68.60 73.72
CA GLU A 182 0.87 69.34 74.39
C GLU A 182 0.84 69.04 75.90
N ALA A 183 1.05 67.77 76.29
CA ALA A 183 1.16 67.39 77.70
C ALA A 183 2.38 68.01 78.39
N ALA A 184 3.53 68.08 77.69
CA ALA A 184 4.73 68.72 78.19
C ALA A 184 4.56 70.24 78.34
N GLU A 185 3.93 70.91 77.38
CA GLU A 185 3.60 72.34 77.43
C GLU A 185 2.66 72.65 78.61
N LYS A 186 1.54 71.91 78.75
CA LYS A 186 0.63 72.07 79.89
C LYS A 186 1.32 71.85 81.24
N LYS A 187 2.27 70.90 81.29
CA LYS A 187 3.07 70.65 82.51
C LYS A 187 4.03 71.81 82.80
N ALA A 188 4.64 72.39 81.78
CA ALA A 188 5.50 73.58 81.93
C ALA A 188 4.67 74.78 82.41
N GLU A 189 3.52 75.06 81.79
CA GLU A 189 2.60 76.11 82.24
C GLU A 189 2.15 75.91 83.69
N ALA A 190 1.83 74.67 84.09
CA ALA A 190 1.46 74.36 85.46
C ALA A 190 2.61 74.61 86.45
N LEU A 191 3.86 74.32 86.06
CA LEU A 191 5.04 74.63 86.87
C LEU A 191 5.26 76.15 87.00
N GLU A 192 5.14 76.90 85.91
CA GLU A 192 5.24 78.37 85.94
C GLU A 192 4.15 79.01 86.83
N LEU A 193 2.91 78.53 86.73
CA LEU A 193 1.81 78.97 87.60
C LEU A 193 2.07 78.64 89.07
N ALA A 194 2.64 77.46 89.37
CA ALA A 194 3.01 77.06 90.72
C ALA A 194 4.13 77.94 91.29
N GLU A 195 5.17 78.22 90.49
CA GLU A 195 6.26 79.14 90.86
C GLU A 195 5.74 80.55 91.11
N ALA A 196 4.87 81.08 90.22
CA ALA A 196 4.26 82.39 90.41
C ALA A 196 3.38 82.46 91.67
N ALA A 197 2.66 81.39 92.00
CA ALA A 197 1.88 81.30 93.23
C ALA A 197 2.77 81.28 94.50
N ASP A 198 3.90 80.58 94.45
CA ASP A 198 4.87 80.55 95.54
C ASP A 198 5.59 81.91 95.69
N GLU A 199 5.91 82.61 94.60
CA GLU A 199 6.43 83.98 94.66
C GLU A 199 5.42 84.97 95.26
N ALA A 200 4.14 84.87 94.87
CA ALA A 200 3.08 85.69 95.43
C ALA A 200 2.88 85.45 96.94
N ARG A 201 3.06 84.20 97.41
CA ARG A 201 3.06 83.86 98.84
C ARG A 201 4.27 84.43 99.59
N ARG A 202 5.45 84.50 98.96
CA ARG A 202 6.67 85.07 99.56
C ARG A 202 6.66 86.60 99.67
N ARG A 203 5.80 87.29 98.91
CA ARG A 203 5.65 88.77 98.94
C ARG A 203 4.58 89.28 99.92
N ARG A 204 3.85 88.37 100.58
CA ARG A 204 2.94 88.69 101.71
C ARG A 204 3.63 88.48 103.03
#